data_AF-A0A1D3JC06-F1
#
_entry.id   AF-A0A1D3JC06-F1
#
_cell.length_a   1.000
_cell.length_b   1.000
_cell.length_c   1.000
_cell.angle_alpha   90.00
_cell.angle_beta   90.00
_cell.angle_gamma   90.00
#
_symmetry.space_group_name_H-M   'P 1'
#
loop_
_entity.id
_entity.type
_entity.pdbx_description
1 polymer ?
#
loop_
_entity_poly.entity_id
_entity_poly.type
_entity_poly.pdbx_seq_one_letter_code
_entity_poly.pdbx_strand_id
1 'polypeptide(L)'
;MEELGEKKTITYDMVDMLNMNSTNMGMAETFTQQTPNPQFTSTCDSILTNLHNSNLNFNSICITLLSYFQLCKVTKSSLNPDSYCGYANYWLNKKVRKENGTLEEYASSFFNIFANSTNGNFTGNECKNYIYDLGDDTFKKLKILFTYYSDYNNFIIYKNTNPDVSCTHAQKCAKIYEENIVNCSIFEDEFCKKLKTFRDILMNQLISPSICAEQQDIILSIDKKMTESTSQNQREESSQATTISASSLGTMMGVSLLSLFLYKVTPLGSWLSLRIGNLKKTLNIVDNEGNESLFHYSESTESNITNGDYNIAYHFVGN
;
A
#
# COMPACT_ATOMS: atom_id res chain seq x y z
N MET A 1 -18.62 -24.45 -16.38
CA MET A 1 -17.16 -24.24 -16.32
C MET A 1 -17.00 -22.78 -15.96
N GLU A 2 -16.88 -22.48 -14.67
CA GLU A 2 -16.78 -21.11 -14.17
C GLU A 2 -15.38 -20.60 -14.55
N GLU A 3 -15.29 -19.49 -15.29
CA GLU A 3 -14.02 -18.87 -15.61
C GLU A 3 -13.26 -18.60 -14.30
N LEU A 4 -12.08 -19.19 -14.16
CA LEU A 4 -11.14 -18.80 -13.12
C LEU A 4 -10.78 -17.35 -13.42
N GLY A 5 -11.43 -16.40 -12.75
CA GLY A 5 -11.20 -14.98 -12.94
C GLY A 5 -9.71 -14.66 -12.83
N GLU A 6 -9.21 -13.83 -13.73
CA GLU A 6 -7.80 -13.42 -13.72
C GLU A 6 -7.46 -12.78 -12.36
N LYS A 7 -6.40 -13.29 -11.71
CA LYS A 7 -5.94 -12.74 -10.43
C LYS A 7 -5.61 -11.26 -10.59
N LYS A 8 -6.03 -10.45 -9.62
CA LYS A 8 -5.76 -9.02 -9.60
C LYS A 8 -4.38 -8.75 -9.01
N THR A 9 -3.48 -8.25 -9.85
CA THR A 9 -2.09 -8.00 -9.48
C THR A 9 -1.99 -6.85 -8.48
N ILE A 10 -1.29 -7.10 -7.37
CA ILE A 10 -0.90 -6.07 -6.40
C ILE A 10 0.53 -5.66 -6.71
N THR A 11 0.71 -4.38 -7.02
CA THR A 11 1.98 -3.81 -7.47
C THR A 11 2.55 -2.84 -6.44
N TYR A 12 3.84 -2.55 -6.54
CA TYR A 12 4.53 -1.68 -5.57
C TYR A 12 4.00 -0.24 -5.60
N ASP A 13 3.53 0.25 -6.73
CA ASP A 13 2.96 1.58 -6.88
C ASP A 13 1.65 1.79 -6.13
N MET A 14 0.96 0.73 -5.70
CA MET A 14 -0.30 0.81 -4.96
C MET A 14 -0.12 1.05 -3.46
N VAL A 15 1.09 0.91 -2.89
CA VAL A 15 1.32 0.83 -1.42
C VAL A 15 0.67 1.98 -0.63
N ASP A 16 0.78 3.22 -1.10
CA ASP A 16 0.17 4.40 -0.46
C ASP A 16 -1.36 4.36 -0.48
N MET A 17 -1.96 3.93 -1.59
CA MET A 17 -3.40 3.72 -1.72
C MET A 17 -3.88 2.58 -0.81
N LEU A 18 -3.16 1.46 -0.76
CA LEU A 18 -3.53 0.31 0.06
C LEU A 18 -3.48 0.69 1.55
N ASN A 19 -2.43 1.41 1.96
CA ASN A 19 -2.19 1.74 3.36
C ASN A 19 -3.28 2.63 3.97
N MET A 20 -4.12 3.30 3.17
CA MET A 20 -5.29 4.03 3.67
C MET A 20 -6.25 3.13 4.47
N ASN A 21 -6.19 1.82 4.27
CA ASN A 21 -7.04 0.86 4.96
C ASN A 21 -6.42 0.28 6.24
N SER A 22 -5.22 0.71 6.63
CA SER A 22 -4.53 0.15 7.81
C SER A 22 -5.31 0.35 9.10
N THR A 23 -5.99 1.50 9.23
CA THR A 23 -6.80 1.83 10.40
C THR A 23 -8.00 0.89 10.53
N ASN A 24 -8.75 0.65 9.46
CA ASN A 24 -9.88 -0.28 9.49
C ASN A 24 -9.42 -1.70 9.84
N MET A 25 -8.26 -2.12 9.33
CA MET A 25 -7.71 -3.44 9.66
C MET A 25 -7.31 -3.51 11.14
N GLY A 26 -6.67 -2.48 11.68
CA GLY A 26 -6.35 -2.41 13.11
C GLY A 26 -7.59 -2.43 14.01
N MET A 27 -8.67 -1.76 13.60
CA MET A 27 -9.98 -1.86 14.27
C MET A 27 -10.54 -3.28 14.19
N ALA A 28 -10.48 -3.92 13.01
CA ALA A 28 -10.95 -5.31 12.82
C ALA A 28 -10.18 -6.31 13.70
N GLU A 29 -8.86 -6.15 13.80
CA GLU A 29 -8.02 -6.96 14.70
C GLU A 29 -8.46 -6.79 16.16
N THR A 30 -8.69 -5.55 16.58
CA THR A 30 -9.11 -5.22 17.95
C THR A 30 -10.47 -5.84 18.28
N PHE A 31 -11.46 -5.69 17.38
CA PHE A 31 -12.78 -6.29 17.56
C PHE A 31 -12.73 -7.82 17.63
N THR A 32 -11.90 -8.45 16.78
CA THR A 32 -11.74 -9.91 16.79
C THR A 32 -11.15 -10.40 18.11
N GLN A 33 -10.24 -9.65 18.73
CA GLN A 33 -9.62 -10.03 20.00
C GLN A 33 -10.55 -9.82 21.21
N GLN A 34 -11.36 -8.77 21.20
CA GLN A 34 -12.21 -8.41 22.35
C GLN A 34 -13.55 -9.14 22.34
N THR A 35 -14.26 -9.15 21.22
CA THR A 35 -15.60 -9.73 21.13
C THR A 35 -15.90 -10.15 19.68
N PRO A 36 -15.51 -11.38 19.29
CA PRO A 36 -15.79 -11.89 17.95
C PRO A 36 -17.30 -11.83 17.65
N ASN A 37 -17.67 -11.25 16.50
CA ASN A 37 -19.07 -11.26 16.06
C ASN A 37 -19.51 -12.73 15.84
N PRO A 38 -20.55 -13.23 16.54
CA PRO A 38 -21.00 -14.62 16.42
C PRO A 38 -21.37 -15.03 14.98
N GLN A 39 -21.87 -14.09 14.17
CA GLN A 39 -22.18 -14.33 12.77
C GLN A 39 -20.91 -14.58 11.94
N PHE A 40 -19.82 -13.86 12.22
CA PHE A 40 -18.54 -14.08 11.55
C PHE A 40 -17.91 -15.39 11.99
N THR A 41 -17.99 -15.73 13.28
CA THR A 41 -17.54 -17.03 13.79
C THR A 41 -18.24 -18.17 13.05
N SER A 42 -19.58 -18.18 13.01
CA SER A 42 -20.34 -19.23 12.32
C SER A 42 -20.02 -19.29 10.82
N THR A 43 -19.84 -18.14 10.18
CA THR A 43 -19.46 -18.06 8.76
C THR A 43 -18.08 -18.66 8.53
N CYS A 44 -17.10 -18.33 9.38
CA CYS A 44 -15.74 -18.84 9.29
C CYS A 44 -15.66 -20.34 9.60
N ASP A 45 -16.41 -20.82 10.58
CA ASP A 45 -16.51 -22.26 10.86
C ASP A 45 -17.01 -23.03 9.63
N SER A 46 -18.00 -22.47 8.91
CA SER A 46 -18.50 -23.02 7.65
C SER A 46 -17.46 -22.97 6.51
N ILE A 47 -16.74 -21.86 6.36
CA ILE A 47 -15.68 -21.72 5.33
C ILE A 47 -14.54 -22.71 5.58
N LEU A 48 -14.17 -22.87 6.85
CA LEU A 48 -13.00 -23.65 7.27
C LEU A 48 -13.34 -25.11 7.58
N THR A 49 -14.59 -25.56 7.38
CA THR A 49 -15.04 -26.94 7.69
C THR A 49 -14.17 -28.03 7.04
N ASN A 50 -13.61 -27.76 5.86
CA ASN A 50 -12.76 -28.71 5.11
C ASN A 50 -11.27 -28.69 5.52
N LEU A 51 -10.85 -27.82 6.45
CA LEU A 51 -9.51 -27.84 7.01
C LEU A 51 -9.46 -28.89 8.12
N HIS A 52 -8.93 -30.07 7.80
CA HIS A 52 -8.79 -31.21 8.72
C HIS A 52 -7.99 -30.91 10.01
N ASN A 53 -7.34 -29.74 10.09
CA ASN A 53 -6.75 -29.19 11.30
C ASN A 53 -7.05 -27.68 11.29
N SER A 54 -8.22 -27.28 11.80
CA SER A 54 -8.55 -25.88 12.06
C SER A 54 -7.59 -25.33 13.11
N ASN A 55 -6.42 -24.90 12.65
CA ASN A 55 -5.49 -24.12 13.45
C ASN A 55 -6.29 -22.91 13.96
N LEU A 56 -6.28 -22.66 15.28
CA LEU A 56 -6.98 -21.52 15.90
C LEU A 56 -6.65 -20.20 15.19
N ASN A 57 -5.45 -20.11 14.60
CA ASN A 57 -5.00 -18.98 13.80
C ASN A 57 -5.85 -18.72 12.54
N PHE A 58 -6.40 -19.75 11.91
CA PHE A 58 -7.23 -19.56 10.72
C PHE A 58 -8.60 -18.97 11.03
N ASN A 59 -9.20 -19.38 12.15
CA ASN A 59 -10.51 -18.85 12.52
C ASN A 59 -10.38 -17.35 12.86
N SER A 60 -9.34 -16.98 13.64
CA SER A 60 -9.09 -15.57 13.94
C SER A 60 -8.79 -14.74 12.69
N ILE A 61 -7.94 -15.23 11.79
CA ILE A 61 -7.64 -14.56 10.51
C ILE A 61 -8.92 -14.37 9.69
N CYS A 62 -9.75 -15.42 9.57
CA CYS A 62 -11.01 -15.34 8.85
C CYS A 62 -11.96 -14.30 9.47
N ILE A 63 -12.18 -14.34 10.79
CA ILE A 63 -13.06 -13.40 11.49
C ILE A 63 -12.56 -11.96 11.34
N THR A 64 -11.25 -11.73 11.44
CA THR A 64 -10.66 -10.41 11.22
C THR A 64 -10.89 -9.91 9.79
N LEU A 65 -10.70 -10.75 8.78
CA LEU A 65 -11.00 -10.39 7.40
C LEU A 65 -12.47 -10.02 7.23
N LEU A 66 -13.42 -10.86 7.69
CA LEU A 66 -14.85 -10.56 7.61
C LEU A 66 -15.19 -9.22 8.28
N SER A 67 -14.63 -8.97 9.47
CA SER A 67 -14.81 -7.72 10.21
C SER A 67 -14.25 -6.52 9.45
N TYR A 68 -13.07 -6.65 8.88
CA TYR A 68 -12.43 -5.63 8.07
C TYR A 68 -13.26 -5.25 6.85
N PHE A 69 -13.75 -6.24 6.09
CA PHE A 69 -14.55 -5.98 4.91
C PHE A 69 -15.90 -5.33 5.25
N GLN A 70 -16.51 -5.71 6.37
CA GLN A 70 -17.69 -5.03 6.89
C GLN A 70 -17.39 -3.56 7.25
N LEU A 71 -16.27 -3.28 7.91
CA LEU A 71 -15.86 -1.91 8.25
C LEU A 71 -15.59 -1.06 7.01
N CYS A 72 -14.93 -1.60 5.99
CA CYS A 72 -14.70 -0.90 4.72
C CYS A 72 -16.01 -0.53 4.02
N LYS A 73 -17.02 -1.41 4.06
CA LYS A 73 -18.37 -1.14 3.51
C LYS A 73 -19.08 -0.01 4.27
N VAL A 74 -19.06 -0.03 5.60
CA VAL A 74 -19.76 0.95 6.44
C VAL A 74 -19.11 2.33 6.35
N THR A 75 -17.78 2.39 6.45
CA THR A 75 -17.03 3.66 6.49
C THR A 75 -16.93 4.36 5.15
N LYS A 76 -17.21 3.68 4.03
CA LYS A 76 -16.96 4.16 2.65
C LYS A 76 -15.51 4.63 2.43
N SER A 77 -14.60 4.24 3.30
CA SER A 77 -13.20 4.68 3.34
C SER A 77 -12.40 4.27 2.09
N SER A 78 -12.89 3.27 1.36
CA SER A 78 -12.53 3.01 -0.03
C SER A 78 -13.67 2.28 -0.74
N LEU A 79 -14.32 2.94 -1.70
CA LEU A 79 -15.22 2.27 -2.66
C LEU A 79 -14.46 1.52 -3.75
N ASN A 80 -13.12 1.57 -3.75
CA ASN A 80 -12.29 0.91 -4.75
C ASN A 80 -11.84 -0.48 -4.24
N PRO A 81 -12.30 -1.59 -4.85
CA PRO A 81 -11.83 -2.95 -4.55
C PRO A 81 -10.32 -3.11 -4.60
N ASP A 82 -9.64 -2.44 -5.54
CA ASP A 82 -8.17 -2.51 -5.63
C ASP A 82 -7.49 -2.07 -4.33
N SER A 83 -8.09 -1.12 -3.62
CA SER A 83 -7.53 -0.55 -2.39
C SER A 83 -7.77 -1.46 -1.18
N TYR A 84 -9.02 -1.80 -0.86
CA TYR A 84 -9.30 -2.56 0.36
C TYR A 84 -9.06 -4.07 0.18
N CYS A 85 -9.36 -4.66 -0.98
CA CYS A 85 -9.02 -6.06 -1.24
C CYS A 85 -7.49 -6.24 -1.37
N GLY A 86 -6.81 -5.31 -2.02
CA GLY A 86 -5.34 -5.31 -2.12
C GLY A 86 -4.67 -5.24 -0.74
N TYR A 87 -5.16 -4.36 0.14
CA TYR A 87 -4.66 -4.28 1.51
C TYR A 87 -4.95 -5.55 2.32
N ALA A 88 -6.16 -6.12 2.20
CA ALA A 88 -6.49 -7.39 2.84
C ALA A 88 -5.53 -8.51 2.44
N ASN A 89 -5.15 -8.60 1.17
CA ASN A 89 -4.20 -9.61 0.72
C ASN A 89 -2.79 -9.39 1.29
N TYR A 90 -2.32 -8.14 1.32
CA TYR A 90 -1.03 -7.82 1.94
C TYR A 90 -1.03 -8.18 3.44
N TRP A 91 -2.08 -7.78 4.17
CA TRP A 91 -2.22 -8.11 5.59
C TRP A 91 -2.26 -9.62 5.83
N LEU A 92 -3.02 -10.36 5.00
CA LEU A 92 -3.09 -11.82 5.10
C LEU A 92 -1.72 -12.46 4.89
N ASN A 93 -1.01 -12.07 3.83
CA ASN A 93 0.36 -12.52 3.58
C ASN A 93 1.27 -12.21 4.77
N LYS A 94 1.14 -11.04 5.41
CA LYS A 94 1.91 -10.70 6.61
C LYS A 94 1.59 -11.62 7.80
N LYS A 95 0.34 -12.07 7.96
CA LYS A 95 -0.08 -12.94 9.07
C LYS A 95 0.35 -14.40 8.93
N VAL A 96 0.45 -14.88 7.69
CA VAL A 96 0.72 -16.29 7.40
C VAL A 96 2.16 -16.55 6.95
N ARG A 97 3.05 -15.57 7.17
CA ARG A 97 4.48 -15.64 6.86
C ARG A 97 5.31 -15.50 8.12
N LYS A 98 6.47 -16.15 8.13
CA LYS A 98 7.50 -16.00 9.16
C LYS A 98 8.13 -14.61 9.11
N GLU A 99 8.90 -14.26 10.14
CA GLU A 99 9.57 -12.96 10.19
C GLU A 99 10.52 -12.73 9.01
N ASN A 100 11.20 -13.78 8.56
CA ASN A 100 12.08 -13.77 7.38
C ASN A 100 11.31 -13.64 6.04
N GLY A 101 9.97 -13.59 6.08
CA GLY A 101 9.10 -13.44 4.94
C GLY A 101 8.73 -14.73 4.22
N THR A 102 9.19 -15.90 4.67
CA THR A 102 8.82 -17.19 4.05
C THR A 102 7.40 -17.61 4.42
N LEU A 103 6.67 -18.17 3.46
CA LEU A 103 5.31 -18.65 3.66
C LEU A 103 5.27 -19.84 4.63
N GLU A 104 4.35 -19.80 5.59
CA GLU A 104 4.11 -20.95 6.46
C GLU A 104 3.49 -22.09 5.66
N GLU A 105 3.87 -23.34 5.98
CA GLU A 105 3.44 -24.54 5.24
C GLU A 105 1.91 -24.66 5.15
N TYR A 106 1.22 -24.26 6.22
CA TYR A 106 -0.23 -24.30 6.30
C TYR A 106 -0.93 -23.22 5.47
N ALA A 107 -0.25 -22.14 5.08
CA ALA A 107 -0.90 -20.94 4.55
C ALA A 107 -1.55 -21.15 3.17
N SER A 108 -0.96 -22.02 2.34
CA SER A 108 -1.41 -22.28 0.97
C SER A 108 -2.85 -22.80 0.93
N SER A 109 -3.24 -23.65 1.88
CA SER A 109 -4.60 -24.17 1.98
C SER A 109 -5.59 -23.07 2.37
N PHE A 110 -5.18 -22.13 3.24
CA PHE A 110 -6.00 -21.00 3.64
C PHE A 110 -6.32 -20.06 2.47
N PHE A 111 -5.31 -19.67 1.68
CA PHE A 111 -5.55 -18.83 0.49
C PHE A 111 -6.56 -19.47 -0.46
N ASN A 112 -6.41 -20.76 -0.73
CA ASN A 112 -7.30 -21.48 -1.64
C ASN A 112 -8.75 -21.56 -1.12
N ILE A 113 -8.91 -21.88 0.17
CA ILE A 113 -10.23 -22.06 0.79
C ILE A 113 -10.95 -20.72 0.93
N PHE A 114 -10.25 -19.70 1.43
CA PHE A 114 -10.84 -18.39 1.65
C PHE A 114 -11.27 -17.74 0.33
N ALA A 115 -10.40 -17.78 -0.69
CA ALA A 115 -10.71 -17.20 -2.00
C ALA A 115 -11.86 -17.93 -2.72
N ASN A 116 -12.02 -19.24 -2.53
CA ASN A 116 -13.08 -20.01 -3.18
C ASN A 116 -14.38 -20.09 -2.37
N SER A 117 -14.43 -19.47 -1.19
CA SER A 117 -15.64 -19.48 -0.37
C SER A 117 -16.79 -18.71 -1.05
N THR A 118 -17.94 -19.37 -1.18
CA THR A 118 -19.13 -18.83 -1.87
C THR A 118 -20.11 -18.14 -0.92
N ASN A 119 -19.71 -17.84 0.32
CA ASN A 119 -20.58 -17.18 1.30
C ASN A 119 -20.84 -15.72 0.88
N GLY A 120 -21.93 -15.53 0.15
CA GLY A 120 -22.26 -14.30 -0.58
C GLY A 120 -22.59 -13.07 0.28
N ASN A 121 -22.72 -13.21 1.60
CA ASN A 121 -23.21 -12.10 2.43
C ASN A 121 -22.12 -11.17 2.99
N PHE A 122 -20.86 -11.61 3.09
CA PHE A 122 -19.86 -10.78 3.78
C PHE A 122 -18.59 -10.48 2.99
N THR A 123 -18.17 -11.35 2.07
CA THR A 123 -16.82 -11.21 1.48
C THR A 123 -16.60 -11.64 0.04
N GLY A 124 -17.43 -12.49 -0.51
CA GLY A 124 -16.89 -13.45 -1.47
C GLY A 124 -16.39 -12.87 -2.78
N ASN A 125 -17.24 -12.18 -3.53
CA ASN A 125 -17.02 -12.18 -4.97
C ASN A 125 -15.99 -11.16 -5.47
N GLU A 126 -15.97 -9.95 -4.88
CA GLU A 126 -15.10 -8.88 -5.38
C GLU A 126 -13.63 -9.05 -4.97
N CYS A 127 -13.36 -9.50 -3.73
CA CYS A 127 -11.99 -9.72 -3.26
C CYS A 127 -11.40 -11.09 -3.63
N LYS A 128 -12.21 -12.04 -4.13
CA LYS A 128 -11.76 -13.40 -4.48
C LYS A 128 -10.50 -13.40 -5.33
N ASN A 129 -10.43 -12.55 -6.34
CA ASN A 129 -9.28 -12.49 -7.25
C ASN A 129 -8.07 -11.75 -6.68
N TYR A 130 -8.19 -11.10 -5.51
CA TYR A 130 -7.09 -10.41 -4.83
C TYR A 130 -6.43 -11.27 -3.76
N ILE A 131 -7.12 -12.28 -3.21
CA ILE A 131 -6.60 -13.09 -2.11
C ILE A 131 -5.75 -14.23 -2.66
N TYR A 132 -4.43 -14.08 -2.59
CA TYR A 132 -3.48 -15.09 -3.04
C TYR A 132 -2.11 -14.87 -2.40
N ASP A 133 -1.31 -15.94 -2.42
CA ASP A 133 0.10 -15.87 -2.07
C ASP A 133 0.87 -14.94 -3.03
N LEU A 134 1.42 -13.84 -2.48
CA LEU A 134 2.21 -12.86 -3.24
C LEU A 134 3.55 -13.42 -3.75
N GLY A 135 4.02 -14.53 -3.20
CA GLY A 135 5.38 -15.00 -3.34
C GLY A 135 6.35 -14.29 -2.39
N ASP A 136 7.38 -15.02 -1.95
CA ASP A 136 8.30 -14.58 -0.90
C ASP A 136 9.00 -13.26 -1.22
N ASP A 137 9.51 -13.12 -2.44
CA ASP A 137 10.30 -11.94 -2.83
C ASP A 137 9.43 -10.70 -3.00
N THR A 138 8.27 -10.85 -3.63
CA THR A 138 7.28 -9.76 -3.77
C THR A 138 6.80 -9.29 -2.41
N PHE A 139 6.46 -10.23 -1.52
CA PHE A 139 6.03 -9.90 -0.17
C PHE A 139 7.12 -9.17 0.62
N LYS A 140 8.39 -9.61 0.58
CA LYS A 140 9.50 -8.93 1.27
C LYS A 140 9.64 -7.48 0.80
N LYS A 141 9.63 -7.26 -0.51
CA LYS A 141 9.69 -5.91 -1.10
C LYS A 141 8.49 -5.04 -0.71
N LEU A 142 7.27 -5.60 -0.73
CA LEU A 142 6.08 -4.90 -0.23
C LEU A 142 6.17 -4.58 1.27
N LYS A 143 6.63 -5.52 2.10
CA LYS A 143 6.82 -5.33 3.55
C LYS A 143 7.74 -4.14 3.81
N ILE A 144 8.85 -4.02 3.07
CA ILE A 144 9.77 -2.88 3.15
C ILE A 144 9.04 -1.56 2.82
N LEU A 145 8.33 -1.50 1.69
CA LEU A 145 7.63 -0.28 1.25
C LEU A 145 6.50 0.12 2.21
N PHE A 146 5.72 -0.84 2.73
CA PHE A 146 4.68 -0.57 3.71
C PHE A 146 5.25 -0.08 5.04
N THR A 147 6.36 -0.66 5.52
CA THR A 147 7.05 -0.17 6.72
C THR A 147 7.54 1.26 6.52
N TYR A 148 8.20 1.55 5.38
CA TYR A 148 8.61 2.91 5.04
C TYR A 148 7.42 3.87 5.07
N TYR A 149 6.32 3.52 4.39
CA TYR A 149 5.16 4.41 4.30
C TYR A 149 4.46 4.61 5.65
N SER A 150 4.46 3.58 6.50
CA SER A 150 3.96 3.69 7.88
C SER A 150 4.78 4.67 8.71
N ASP A 151 6.12 4.61 8.65
CA ASP A 151 6.98 5.56 9.33
C ASP A 151 6.83 6.97 8.74
N TYR A 152 6.71 7.10 7.41
CA TYR A 152 6.42 8.38 6.77
C TYR A 152 5.12 9.01 7.27
N ASN A 153 4.03 8.23 7.40
CA ASN A 153 2.77 8.74 7.93
C ASN A 153 2.92 9.21 9.38
N ASN A 154 3.64 8.46 10.22
CA ASN A 154 3.92 8.88 11.59
C ASN A 154 4.76 10.17 11.64
N PHE A 155 5.75 10.30 10.76
CA PHE A 155 6.48 11.56 10.60
C PHE A 155 5.52 12.72 10.32
N ILE A 156 4.57 12.57 9.39
CA ILE A 156 3.58 13.61 9.07
C ILE A 156 2.67 13.91 10.27
N ILE A 157 2.15 12.88 10.95
CA ILE A 157 1.24 13.03 12.10
C ILE A 157 1.90 13.83 13.23
N TYR A 158 3.15 13.51 13.56
CA TYR A 158 3.88 14.16 14.66
C TYR A 158 4.58 15.46 14.25
N LYS A 159 4.64 15.79 12.95
CA LYS A 159 5.41 16.91 12.40
C LYS A 159 5.18 18.23 13.13
N ASN A 160 3.93 18.53 13.47
CA ASN A 160 3.56 19.80 14.10
C ASN A 160 3.40 19.71 15.62
N THR A 161 3.22 18.51 16.18
CA THR A 161 2.89 18.30 17.60
C THR A 161 4.07 17.81 18.42
N ASN A 162 4.95 17.00 17.83
CA ASN A 162 6.15 16.46 18.46
C ASN A 162 7.26 16.29 17.41
N PRO A 163 8.01 17.37 17.10
CA PRO A 163 9.04 17.35 16.06
C PRO A 163 10.13 16.29 16.29
N ASP A 164 10.52 16.02 17.53
CA ASP A 164 11.55 15.01 17.83
C ASP A 164 11.09 13.60 17.48
N VAL A 165 9.85 13.25 17.82
CA VAL A 165 9.23 11.97 17.43
C VAL A 165 9.04 11.92 15.91
N SER A 166 8.63 13.02 15.29
CA SER A 166 8.54 13.13 13.83
C SER A 166 9.89 12.82 13.16
N CYS A 167 10.97 13.47 13.59
CA CYS A 167 12.31 13.24 13.03
C CYS A 167 12.84 11.83 13.31
N THR A 168 12.45 11.20 14.42
CA THR A 168 12.74 9.78 14.68
C THR A 168 12.12 8.88 13.62
N HIS A 169 10.90 9.17 13.17
CA HIS A 169 10.27 8.43 12.08
C HIS A 169 10.92 8.74 10.72
N ALA A 170 11.28 10.00 10.44
CA ALA A 170 12.05 10.34 9.25
C ALA A 170 13.39 9.59 9.18
N GLN A 171 14.07 9.41 10.32
CA GLN A 171 15.29 8.64 10.41
C GLN A 171 15.08 7.15 10.08
N LYS A 172 13.98 6.55 10.53
CA LYS A 172 13.63 5.16 10.15
C LYS A 172 13.43 5.02 8.65
N CYS A 173 12.74 5.99 8.02
CA CYS A 173 12.60 6.05 6.57
C CYS A 173 13.97 6.13 5.87
N ALA A 174 14.84 7.04 6.32
CA ALA A 174 16.19 7.19 5.77
C ALA A 174 17.01 5.90 5.88
N LYS A 175 16.92 5.20 7.01
CA LYS A 175 17.57 3.91 7.22
C LYS A 175 17.05 2.82 6.27
N ILE A 176 15.73 2.72 6.10
CA ILE A 176 15.13 1.78 5.13
C ILE A 176 15.62 2.09 3.72
N TYR A 177 15.70 3.38 3.36
CA TYR A 177 16.23 3.79 2.07
C TYR A 177 17.68 3.36 1.89
N GLU A 178 18.56 3.64 2.88
CA GLU A 178 19.97 3.24 2.86
C GLU A 178 20.17 1.74 2.65
N GLU A 179 19.47 0.93 3.46
CA GLU A 179 19.63 -0.53 3.46
C GLU A 179 19.19 -1.20 2.14
N ASN A 180 18.31 -0.56 1.38
CA ASN A 180 17.68 -1.17 0.22
C ASN A 180 18.09 -0.54 -1.11
N ILE A 181 18.46 0.74 -1.14
CA ILE A 181 18.83 1.43 -2.38
C ILE A 181 20.11 0.88 -3.00
N VAL A 182 21.00 0.31 -2.19
CA VAL A 182 22.26 -0.32 -2.65
C VAL A 182 22.03 -1.52 -3.59
N ASN A 183 20.88 -2.18 -3.48
CA ASN A 183 20.50 -3.33 -4.31
C ASN A 183 19.75 -2.90 -5.58
N CYS A 184 19.51 -1.60 -5.76
CA CYS A 184 18.86 -1.10 -6.96
C CYS A 184 19.85 -1.02 -8.12
N SER A 185 19.55 -1.76 -9.19
CA SER A 185 20.36 -1.76 -10.40
C SER A 185 20.19 -0.47 -11.22
N ILE A 186 21.05 -0.29 -12.23
CA ILE A 186 20.94 0.79 -13.22
C ILE A 186 19.61 0.69 -13.97
N PHE A 187 19.17 -0.54 -14.27
CA PHE A 187 17.85 -0.82 -14.81
C PHE A 187 16.88 -0.87 -13.63
N GLU A 188 16.24 0.26 -13.37
CA GLU A 188 15.41 0.46 -12.20
C GLU A 188 14.18 -0.46 -12.22
N ASP A 189 14.11 -1.40 -11.26
CA ASP A 189 12.91 -2.21 -11.06
C ASP A 189 11.78 -1.38 -10.41
N GLU A 190 10.54 -1.89 -10.48
CA GLU A 190 9.37 -1.19 -9.95
C GLU A 190 9.45 -0.89 -8.45
N PHE A 191 10.14 -1.76 -7.68
CA PHE A 191 10.35 -1.55 -6.25
C PHE A 191 11.29 -0.37 -6.01
N CYS A 192 12.42 -0.34 -6.70
CA CYS A 192 13.40 0.74 -6.63
C CYS A 192 12.80 2.08 -7.04
N LYS A 193 12.00 2.09 -8.11
CA LYS A 193 11.27 3.28 -8.55
C LYS A 193 10.34 3.81 -7.46
N LYS A 194 9.57 2.92 -6.83
CA LYS A 194 8.65 3.32 -5.75
C LYS A 194 9.41 3.79 -4.51
N LEU A 195 10.50 3.10 -4.13
CA LEU A 195 11.35 3.47 -2.99
C LEU A 195 11.96 4.87 -3.17
N LYS A 196 12.49 5.19 -4.36
CA LYS A 196 12.99 6.55 -4.66
C LYS A 196 11.87 7.59 -4.63
N THR A 197 10.70 7.26 -5.19
CA THR A 197 9.52 8.15 -5.12
C THR A 197 9.16 8.49 -3.67
N PHE A 198 9.14 7.50 -2.78
CA PHE A 198 8.89 7.70 -1.35
C PHE A 198 9.99 8.52 -0.66
N ARG A 199 11.25 8.31 -1.03
CA ARG A 199 12.37 9.15 -0.58
C ARG A 199 12.18 10.60 -1.00
N ASP A 200 11.81 10.87 -2.25
CA ASP A 200 11.63 12.23 -2.76
C ASP A 200 10.44 12.94 -2.08
N ILE A 201 9.35 12.21 -1.82
CA ILE A 201 8.21 12.72 -1.04
C ILE A 201 8.67 13.13 0.37
N LEU A 202 9.43 12.27 1.06
CA LEU A 202 9.96 12.60 2.38
C LEU A 202 10.89 13.81 2.31
N MET A 203 11.86 13.82 1.40
CA MET A 203 12.82 14.92 1.26
C MET A 203 12.12 16.27 1.05
N ASN A 204 11.08 16.32 0.23
CA ASN A 204 10.29 17.54 0.04
C ASN A 204 9.64 18.03 1.35
N GLN A 205 9.20 17.12 2.21
CA GLN A 205 8.61 17.45 3.51
C GLN A 205 9.64 17.89 4.55
N LEU A 206 10.90 17.52 4.38
CA LEU A 206 12.02 17.95 5.23
C LEU A 206 12.51 19.33 4.83
N ILE A 207 12.70 19.59 3.53
CA ILE A 207 13.21 20.87 3.00
C ILE A 207 12.23 22.01 3.25
N SER A 208 10.93 21.77 3.13
CA SER A 208 9.88 22.77 3.35
C SER A 208 8.94 22.23 4.43
N PRO A 209 9.18 22.50 5.74
CA PRO A 209 9.62 23.78 6.32
C PRO A 209 11.02 23.78 7.01
N SER A 210 12.03 23.12 6.44
CA SER A 210 13.38 22.98 7.01
C SER A 210 13.39 22.33 8.41
N ILE A 211 12.92 21.08 8.48
CA ILE A 211 12.91 20.27 9.72
C ILE A 211 13.80 19.04 9.58
N CYS A 212 14.25 18.49 10.72
CA CYS A 212 15.06 17.26 10.76
C CYS A 212 16.33 17.37 9.88
N ALA A 213 17.14 18.42 10.08
CA ALA A 213 18.31 18.71 9.24
C ALA A 213 19.30 17.54 9.16
N GLU A 214 19.52 16.83 10.27
CA GLU A 214 20.37 15.64 10.29
C GLU A 214 19.85 14.55 9.33
N GLN A 215 18.54 14.30 9.30
CA GLN A 215 17.93 13.31 8.43
C GLN A 215 18.00 13.73 6.95
N GLN A 216 17.96 15.03 6.66
CA GLN A 216 18.22 15.55 5.31
C GLN A 216 19.66 15.21 4.87
N ASP A 217 20.65 15.50 5.73
CA ASP A 217 22.06 15.25 5.44
C ASP A 217 22.36 13.76 5.24
N ILE A 218 21.71 12.89 6.02
CA ILE A 218 21.79 11.43 5.85
C ILE A 218 21.31 11.04 4.45
N ILE A 219 20.11 11.47 4.04
CA ILE A 219 19.53 11.10 2.74
C ILE A 219 20.39 11.64 1.59
N LEU A 220 20.86 12.89 1.68
CA LEU A 220 21.75 13.48 0.67
C LEU A 220 23.08 12.73 0.57
N SER A 221 23.63 12.29 1.70
CA SER A 221 24.86 11.49 1.74
C SER A 221 24.67 10.12 1.08
N ILE A 222 23.52 9.48 1.29
CA ILE A 222 23.16 8.20 0.64
C ILE A 222 23.06 8.41 -0.88
N ASP A 223 22.35 9.45 -1.32
CA ASP A 223 22.19 9.76 -2.75
C ASP A 223 23.53 9.99 -3.43
N LYS A 224 24.43 10.76 -2.79
CA LYS A 224 25.79 10.98 -3.29
C LYS A 224 26.55 9.67 -3.48
N LYS A 225 26.56 8.80 -2.47
CA LYS A 225 27.23 7.48 -2.56
C LYS A 225 26.69 6.64 -3.72
N MET A 226 25.37 6.67 -3.96
CA MET A 226 24.75 5.93 -5.07
C MET A 226 25.12 6.48 -6.44
N THR A 227 25.28 7.80 -6.58
CA THR A 227 25.74 8.40 -7.84
C THR A 227 27.20 8.08 -8.14
N GLU A 228 28.07 8.08 -7.11
CA GLU A 228 29.49 7.76 -7.25
C GLU A 228 29.70 6.29 -7.64
N SER A 229 28.99 5.36 -6.99
CA SER A 229 29.08 3.92 -7.32
C SER A 229 28.61 3.60 -8.73
N THR A 230 27.54 4.26 -9.20
CA THR A 230 27.05 4.09 -10.57
C THR A 230 28.07 4.55 -11.61
N SER A 231 28.78 5.66 -11.35
CA SER A 231 29.80 6.19 -12.26
C SER A 231 31.04 5.31 -12.38
N GLN A 232 31.44 4.63 -11.29
CA GLN A 232 32.54 3.68 -11.31
C GLN A 232 32.18 2.41 -12.10
N ASN A 233 30.99 1.87 -11.89
CA ASN A 233 30.51 0.69 -12.63
C ASN A 233 30.45 0.95 -14.14
N GLN A 234 30.00 2.13 -14.57
CA GLN A 234 30.01 2.51 -15.99
C GLN A 234 31.44 2.62 -16.58
N ARG A 235 32.42 3.05 -15.78
CA ARG A 235 33.82 3.18 -16.21
C ARG A 235 34.51 1.81 -16.32
N GLU A 236 34.18 0.87 -15.44
CA GLU A 236 34.66 -0.51 -15.49
C GLU A 236 34.01 -1.29 -16.64
N GLU A 237 32.70 -1.15 -16.86
CA GLU A 237 32.00 -1.80 -17.97
C GLU A 237 32.45 -1.23 -19.33
N SER A 238 32.74 0.08 -19.41
CA SER A 238 33.33 0.72 -20.60
C SER A 238 34.76 0.27 -20.90
N SER A 239 35.51 -0.26 -19.92
CA SER A 239 36.89 -0.72 -20.12
C SER A 239 37.00 -2.19 -20.51
N GLN A 240 35.88 -2.93 -20.54
CA GLN A 240 35.74 -4.24 -21.17
C GLN A 240 35.16 -4.18 -22.60
N ALA A 241 35.48 -3.15 -23.38
CA ALA A 241 35.20 -3.18 -24.81
C ALA A 241 36.25 -4.04 -25.55
N THR A 242 35.91 -5.31 -25.77
CA THR A 242 36.72 -6.24 -26.57
C THR A 242 36.85 -5.69 -28.01
N THR A 243 38.09 -5.58 -28.48
CA THR A 243 38.43 -5.05 -29.81
C THR A 243 37.94 -6.01 -30.90
N ILE A 244 36.73 -5.82 -31.40
CA ILE A 244 36.23 -6.55 -32.57
C ILE A 244 36.58 -5.75 -33.82
N SER A 245 37.53 -6.31 -34.57
CA SER A 245 38.00 -5.89 -35.89
C SER A 245 36.84 -5.52 -36.84
N ALA A 246 36.89 -4.28 -37.32
CA ALA A 246 35.97 -3.74 -38.31
C ALA A 246 36.26 -4.33 -39.70
N SER A 247 35.53 -5.38 -40.08
CA SER A 247 35.34 -5.74 -41.49
C SER A 247 34.03 -6.50 -41.66
N SER A 248 32.98 -5.81 -42.16
CA SER A 248 31.82 -6.35 -42.93
C SER A 248 30.47 -5.63 -42.76
N LEU A 249 30.40 -4.41 -42.22
CA LEU A 249 29.12 -3.65 -42.16
C LEU A 249 28.79 -2.92 -43.48
N GLY A 250 28.74 -3.65 -44.59
CA GLY A 250 28.59 -3.09 -45.94
C GLY A 250 27.21 -3.22 -46.60
N THR A 251 26.21 -3.87 -46.01
CA THR A 251 24.99 -4.24 -46.78
C THR A 251 23.64 -4.12 -46.09
N MET A 252 23.50 -3.40 -44.96
CA MET A 252 22.16 -3.21 -44.33
C MET A 252 21.72 -1.77 -44.07
N MET A 253 22.42 -0.76 -44.61
CA MET A 253 21.96 0.64 -44.52
C MET A 253 20.86 1.02 -45.53
N GLY A 254 20.52 0.16 -46.48
CA GLY A 254 19.57 0.47 -47.56
C GLY A 254 18.09 0.30 -47.21
N VAL A 255 17.75 -0.40 -46.11
CA VAL A 255 16.35 -0.72 -45.77
C VAL A 255 15.80 0.17 -44.65
N SER A 256 16.65 0.80 -43.84
CA SER A 256 16.21 1.56 -42.67
C SER A 256 15.68 2.97 -42.97
N LEU A 257 15.96 3.53 -44.15
CA LEU A 257 15.53 4.89 -44.52
C LEU A 257 14.10 4.93 -45.07
N LEU A 258 13.53 3.79 -45.51
CA LEU A 258 12.16 3.72 -46.01
C LEU A 258 11.11 3.71 -44.88
N SER A 259 11.47 3.30 -43.67
CA SER A 259 10.58 3.30 -42.49
C SER A 259 10.26 4.70 -41.96
N LEU A 260 11.13 5.69 -42.23
CA LEU A 260 10.91 7.08 -41.77
C LEU A 260 9.81 7.80 -42.57
N PHE A 261 9.54 7.37 -43.80
CA PHE A 261 8.52 8.00 -44.64
C PHE A 261 7.09 7.53 -44.33
N LEU A 262 6.91 6.34 -43.73
CA LEU A 262 5.59 5.80 -43.39
C LEU A 262 5.08 6.22 -42.00
N TYR A 263 5.95 6.70 -41.11
CA TYR A 263 5.53 7.28 -39.82
C TYR A 263 4.70 8.57 -40.01
N LYS A 264 4.92 9.30 -41.11
CA LYS A 264 4.24 10.58 -41.38
C LYS A 264 2.82 10.42 -41.98
N VAL A 265 2.34 9.20 -42.20
CA VAL A 265 1.10 8.94 -42.96
C VAL A 265 0.08 8.06 -42.20
N THR A 266 0.31 7.77 -40.92
CA THR A 266 -0.68 7.09 -40.06
C THR A 266 -1.18 8.07 -38.99
N PRO A 267 -2.43 8.56 -39.04
CA PRO A 267 -2.95 9.46 -38.02
C PRO A 267 -3.46 8.61 -36.84
N LEU A 268 -2.55 8.11 -36.01
CA LEU A 268 -2.92 7.58 -34.70
C LEU A 268 -2.94 8.71 -33.68
N GLY A 269 -4.09 9.39 -33.65
CA GLY A 269 -4.80 9.76 -32.44
C GLY A 269 -3.99 10.44 -31.33
N SER A 270 -4.16 11.76 -31.25
CA SER A 270 -4.04 12.55 -30.02
C SER A 270 -4.78 11.86 -28.86
N TRP A 271 -4.05 11.16 -27.99
CA TRP A 271 -4.59 10.73 -26.69
C TRP A 271 -3.49 10.47 -25.66
N LEU A 272 -2.71 11.49 -25.31
CA LEU A 272 -1.80 11.43 -24.15
C LEU A 272 -1.61 12.78 -23.45
N SER A 273 -2.59 13.69 -23.53
CA SER A 273 -2.62 14.88 -22.68
C SER A 273 -3.87 14.88 -21.79
N LEU A 274 -3.63 15.12 -20.49
CA LEU A 274 -4.54 15.42 -19.36
C LEU A 274 -4.84 14.28 -18.39
N ARG A 275 -3.91 14.04 -17.43
CA ARG A 275 -4.30 13.85 -16.02
C ARG A 275 -3.14 14.02 -15.02
N ILE A 276 -2.46 15.16 -15.06
CA ILE A 276 -1.66 15.66 -13.93
C ILE A 276 -2.32 16.95 -13.48
N GLY A 277 -3.16 16.86 -12.45
CA GLY A 277 -3.94 18.02 -12.01
C GLY A 277 -4.78 17.85 -10.75
N ASN A 278 -4.91 16.64 -10.18
CA ASN A 278 -5.80 16.42 -9.03
C ASN A 278 -5.13 15.82 -7.77
N LEU A 279 -3.81 15.67 -7.72
CA LEU A 279 -3.14 15.22 -6.48
C LEU A 279 -3.04 16.33 -5.43
N LYS A 280 -3.08 17.61 -5.85
CA LYS A 280 -2.97 18.76 -4.95
C LYS A 280 -4.28 19.10 -4.21
N LYS A 281 -5.43 18.58 -4.67
CA LYS A 281 -6.75 18.99 -4.15
C LYS A 281 -7.20 18.17 -2.93
N THR A 282 -6.65 16.98 -2.72
CA THR A 282 -7.04 16.09 -1.61
C THR A 282 -6.28 16.35 -0.30
N LEU A 283 -5.16 17.08 -0.34
CA LEU A 283 -4.40 17.49 0.85
C LEU A 283 -4.96 18.76 1.53
N ASN A 284 -5.91 19.46 0.90
CA ASN A 284 -6.49 20.71 1.42
C ASN A 284 -7.83 20.52 2.16
N ILE A 285 -8.19 19.29 2.57
CA ILE A 285 -9.42 19.03 3.35
C ILE A 285 -9.13 18.90 4.86
N VAL A 286 -7.86 18.93 5.27
CA VAL A 286 -7.46 18.89 6.69
C VAL A 286 -6.94 20.24 7.13
N ASP A 287 -7.70 21.31 6.84
CA ASP A 287 -7.53 22.61 7.47
C ASP A 287 -8.93 23.26 7.58
N ASN A 288 -9.73 22.75 8.51
CA ASN A 288 -10.65 23.61 9.22
C ASN A 288 -10.70 23.19 10.70
N GLU A 289 -10.32 24.16 11.51
CA GLU A 289 -10.13 24.12 12.95
C GLU A 289 -11.48 23.96 13.67
N GLY A 290 -11.49 23.11 14.68
CA GLY A 290 -12.71 22.77 15.44
C GLY A 290 -12.42 21.65 16.43
N ASN A 291 -11.56 21.95 17.40
CA ASN A 291 -11.48 21.35 18.72
C ASN A 291 -12.78 20.69 19.23
N GLU A 292 -12.87 19.36 19.09
CA GLU A 292 -13.75 18.54 19.94
C GLU A 292 -13.12 17.17 20.18
N SER A 293 -12.88 16.89 21.47
CA SER A 293 -12.32 15.66 22.01
C SER A 293 -13.24 14.46 21.74
N LEU A 294 -12.86 13.56 20.85
CA LEU A 294 -13.61 12.33 20.53
C LEU A 294 -13.23 11.12 21.40
N PHE A 295 -13.24 11.30 22.73
CA PHE A 295 -13.23 10.18 23.66
C PHE A 295 -14.30 10.40 24.72
N HIS A 296 -15.45 9.74 24.54
CA HIS A 296 -16.27 9.15 25.60
C HIS A 296 -17.47 8.45 24.92
N TYR A 297 -17.35 7.15 24.68
CA TYR A 297 -18.56 6.33 24.53
C TYR A 297 -18.88 5.78 25.92
N SER A 298 -19.76 6.47 26.63
CA SER A 298 -20.41 5.91 27.81
C SER A 298 -21.42 4.87 27.35
N GLU A 299 -21.27 3.67 27.87
CA GLU A 299 -22.23 2.58 27.85
C GLU A 299 -23.63 3.09 28.22
N SER A 300 -24.62 2.90 27.34
CA SER A 300 -26.02 3.15 27.68
C SER A 300 -26.85 1.92 27.38
N THR A 301 -27.30 1.33 28.48
CA THR A 301 -28.35 0.33 28.66
C THR A 301 -29.61 0.64 27.85
N GLU A 302 -30.22 -0.42 27.33
CA GLU A 302 -31.57 -0.42 26.77
C GLU A 302 -32.57 0.31 27.67
N SER A 303 -33.31 1.27 27.10
CA SER A 303 -34.67 1.55 27.52
C SER A 303 -35.49 2.10 26.36
N ASN A 304 -36.62 1.44 26.08
CA ASN A 304 -37.64 1.86 25.13
C ASN A 304 -38.25 3.19 25.60
N ILE A 305 -38.24 4.23 24.77
CA ILE A 305 -39.07 5.42 24.99
C ILE A 305 -39.69 5.88 23.65
N THR A 306 -41.01 5.97 23.71
CA THR A 306 -41.98 6.36 22.69
C THR A 306 -41.88 7.83 22.28
N ASN A 307 -42.13 8.09 21.00
CA ASN A 307 -42.25 9.40 20.34
C ASN A 307 -42.95 10.48 21.17
N GLY A 308 -42.28 11.64 21.30
CA GLY A 308 -42.88 12.92 21.64
C GLY A 308 -42.07 14.04 20.99
N ASP A 309 -42.70 14.81 20.10
CA ASP A 309 -42.11 15.95 19.41
C ASP A 309 -41.84 17.10 20.39
N TYR A 310 -40.59 17.54 20.50
CA TYR A 310 -40.23 18.77 21.21
C TYR A 310 -39.46 19.71 20.28
N ASN A 311 -40.04 20.88 20.01
CA ASN A 311 -39.39 22.01 19.36
C ASN A 311 -38.65 22.85 20.42
N ILE A 312 -37.34 23.06 20.24
CA ILE A 312 -36.55 24.00 21.06
C ILE A 312 -36.09 25.14 20.16
N ALA A 313 -36.47 26.37 20.51
CA ALA A 313 -35.99 27.60 19.89
C ALA A 313 -34.73 28.10 20.59
N TYR A 314 -33.70 28.46 19.81
CA TYR A 314 -32.46 29.05 20.32
C TYR A 314 -32.57 30.59 20.35
N HIS A 315 -32.20 31.19 21.49
CA HIS A 315 -31.91 32.62 21.59
C HIS A 315 -30.40 32.82 21.73
N PHE A 316 -29.81 33.65 20.87
CA PHE A 316 -28.46 34.17 21.02
C PHE A 316 -28.50 35.45 21.87
N VAL A 317 -27.61 35.53 22.87
CA VAL A 317 -27.25 36.79 23.54
C VAL A 317 -25.78 37.03 23.28
N GLY A 318 -25.48 38.12 22.59
CA GLY A 318 -24.13 38.65 22.45
C GLY A 318 -23.82 39.63 23.58
N ASN A 319 -22.57 39.59 24.03
CA ASN A 319 -21.75 40.74 24.40
C ASN A 319 -20.30 40.30 24.45
#